data_AF-A0A835VQB5-F1
#
_entry.id   AF-A0A835VQB5-F1
#
_cell.length_a   1.000
_cell.length_b   1.000
_cell.length_c   1.000
_cell.angle_alpha   90.00
_cell.angle_beta   90.00
_cell.angle_gamma   90.00
#
_symmetry.space_group_name_H-M   'P 1'
#
loop_
_entity.id
_entity.type
_entity.pdbx_description
1 polymer ?
#
loop_
_entity_poly.entity_id
_entity_poly.type
_entity_poly.pdbx_seq_one_letter_code
_entity_poly.pdbx_strand_id
1 'polypeptide(L)'
;MADSSIPKFFEKSREERIDIVGKFSGLSKEEIEILKNSEGGISFDKADKMVENAIGTFSLPLGIATNFRINNKDYLIPMVIEEPSVIAAASKAAKIARIHGGFNVQADESYSIGQIQVVNVDVKRATEKIMKSSKEILEIANTKSKTLSSMGKGAKEVTCREVKTDSGSMLIVEILIDVGDAMGANVTNTMCEALAPMIEKLTEGNVILRILSNYSTRRMVKASAVFDKEAIGGMKVVDNIILSYQFAANDPHRAVTHNKGIMNGIVAVANATGQDIRAIEAAANAYAAHEGKYSSLTKWTKDELGNLVGKIELPMSVGIVGGIINVHPMAKICTKILGVSSAKELAGVIAATGLAQNFSALRALATEGIQKGHMKLHARNIASAAGANQEQIDKIVQKMVKENNISLNRAKELLDQI
;
A
#
# COMPACT_ATOMS: atom_id res chain seq x y z
N MET A 1 12.05 -21.17 -12.08
CA MET A 1 11.55 -19.98 -11.37
C MET A 1 11.22 -20.38 -9.95
N ALA A 2 11.49 -19.53 -8.97
CA ALA A 2 11.16 -19.83 -7.57
C ALA A 2 9.64 -19.80 -7.36
N ASP A 3 9.09 -20.74 -6.58
CA ASP A 3 7.65 -20.88 -6.32
C ASP A 3 7.29 -20.22 -4.99
N SER A 4 6.32 -19.30 -4.98
CA SER A 4 5.86 -18.63 -3.76
C SER A 4 4.87 -19.48 -2.95
N SER A 5 4.42 -20.63 -3.47
CA SER A 5 3.53 -21.57 -2.77
C SER A 5 4.31 -22.41 -1.77
N ILE A 6 4.50 -21.87 -0.55
CA ILE A 6 5.26 -22.54 0.51
C ILE A 6 4.31 -23.31 1.45
N PRO A 7 4.35 -24.65 1.48
CA PRO A 7 3.49 -25.44 2.35
C PRO A 7 3.74 -25.13 3.83
N LYS A 8 2.65 -24.89 4.57
CA LYS A 8 2.66 -24.79 6.05
C LYS A 8 3.69 -23.78 6.60
N PHE A 9 3.95 -22.68 5.87
CA PHE A 9 4.94 -21.68 6.28
C PHE A 9 4.71 -21.12 7.69
N PHE A 10 3.45 -21.01 8.13
CA PHE A 10 3.09 -20.55 9.47
C PHE A 10 3.42 -21.56 10.59
N GLU A 11 3.61 -22.84 10.29
CA GLU A 11 4.02 -23.89 11.25
C GLU A 11 5.54 -23.91 11.46
N LYS A 12 6.31 -23.28 10.55
CA LYS A 12 7.78 -23.30 10.55
C LYS A 12 8.38 -22.40 11.62
N SER A 13 9.60 -22.72 12.07
CA SER A 13 10.40 -21.87 12.96
C SER A 13 10.82 -20.57 12.28
N ARG A 14 11.29 -19.59 13.05
CA ARG A 14 11.81 -18.32 12.50
C ARG A 14 12.98 -18.56 11.54
N GLU A 15 13.89 -19.45 11.93
CA GLU A 15 15.10 -19.80 11.17
C GLU A 15 14.72 -20.45 9.84
N GLU A 16 13.82 -21.45 9.85
CA GLU A 16 13.33 -22.09 8.64
C GLU A 16 12.66 -21.09 7.67
N ARG A 17 11.88 -20.15 8.22
CA ARG A 17 11.24 -19.09 7.40
C ARG A 17 12.28 -18.18 6.75
N ILE A 18 13.28 -17.73 7.51
CA ILE A 18 14.36 -16.89 7.00
C ILE A 18 15.16 -17.63 5.92
N ASP A 19 15.47 -18.90 6.12
CA ASP A 19 16.20 -19.71 5.13
C ASP A 19 15.43 -19.87 3.82
N ILE A 20 14.13 -20.11 3.88
CA ILE A 20 13.28 -20.23 2.70
C ILE A 20 13.24 -18.90 1.94
N VAL A 21 13.00 -17.79 2.65
CA VAL A 21 12.96 -16.44 2.06
C VAL A 21 14.32 -16.05 1.47
N GLY A 22 15.40 -16.32 2.20
CA GLY A 22 16.76 -16.05 1.77
C GLY A 22 17.12 -16.77 0.48
N LYS A 23 16.76 -18.06 0.36
CA LYS A 23 16.95 -18.85 -0.86
C LYS A 23 16.06 -18.36 -2.01
N PHE A 24 14.80 -18.03 -1.74
CA PHE A 24 13.87 -17.54 -2.76
C PHE A 24 14.37 -16.23 -3.39
N SER A 25 14.89 -15.31 -2.56
CA SER A 25 15.24 -13.95 -2.97
C SER A 25 16.74 -13.72 -3.21
N GLY A 26 17.58 -14.75 -3.07
CA GLY A 26 19.03 -14.63 -3.21
C GLY A 26 19.65 -13.64 -2.23
N LEU A 27 19.24 -13.70 -0.95
CA LEU A 27 19.77 -12.83 0.09
C LEU A 27 21.22 -13.23 0.43
N SER A 28 22.08 -12.23 0.67
CA SER A 28 23.45 -12.46 1.14
C SER A 28 23.45 -12.89 2.60
N LYS A 29 24.60 -13.38 3.09
CA LYS A 29 24.76 -13.73 4.51
C LYS A 29 24.54 -12.50 5.39
N GLU A 30 25.07 -11.35 5.00
CA GLU A 30 24.91 -10.08 5.71
C GLU A 30 23.44 -9.67 5.79
N GLU A 31 22.68 -9.80 4.70
CA GLU A 31 21.25 -9.49 4.68
C GLU A 31 20.43 -10.42 5.59
N ILE A 32 20.78 -11.72 5.61
CA ILE A 32 20.17 -12.70 6.52
C ILE A 32 20.44 -12.36 7.98
N GLU A 33 21.66 -11.93 8.33
CA GLU A 33 21.99 -11.54 9.69
C GLU A 33 21.21 -10.28 10.13
N ILE A 34 20.95 -9.33 9.22
CA ILE A 34 20.09 -8.19 9.53
C ILE A 34 18.65 -8.63 9.82
N LEU A 35 18.10 -9.61 9.09
CA LEU A 35 16.77 -10.18 9.37
C LEU A 35 16.69 -10.92 10.71
N LYS A 36 17.81 -11.49 11.16
CA LYS A 36 17.91 -12.16 12.46
C LYS A 36 18.05 -11.18 13.62
N ASN A 37 18.51 -9.95 13.37
CA ASN A 37 18.62 -8.92 14.40
C ASN A 37 17.22 -8.59 15.00
N SER A 38 17.12 -8.61 16.33
CA SER A 38 15.91 -8.33 17.10
C SER A 38 15.66 -6.83 17.36
N GLU A 39 16.59 -5.93 17.02
CA GLU A 39 16.53 -4.49 17.31
C GLU A 39 15.67 -3.68 16.31
N GLY A 40 14.76 -4.30 15.57
CA GLY A 40 13.88 -3.58 14.63
C GLY A 40 14.54 -3.17 13.30
N GLY A 41 15.79 -3.58 13.07
CA GLY A 41 16.43 -3.52 11.75
C GLY A 41 16.90 -2.13 11.30
N ILE A 42 16.98 -1.15 12.21
CA ILE A 42 17.65 0.14 12.01
C ILE A 42 18.33 0.58 13.31
N SER A 43 19.57 1.10 13.21
CA SER A 43 20.29 1.65 14.37
C SER A 43 19.75 3.02 14.76
N PHE A 44 19.88 3.38 16.04
CA PHE A 44 19.46 4.70 16.53
C PHE A 44 20.11 5.85 15.76
N ASP A 45 21.43 5.82 15.50
CA ASP A 45 22.14 6.84 14.72
C ASP A 45 21.56 7.07 13.31
N LYS A 46 20.99 6.03 12.70
CA LYS A 46 20.31 6.17 11.41
C LYS A 46 18.91 6.75 11.58
N ALA A 47 18.17 6.32 12.59
CA ALA A 47 16.85 6.84 12.91
C ALA A 47 16.90 8.34 13.29
N ASP A 48 17.89 8.76 14.08
CA ASP A 48 18.10 10.16 14.49
C ASP A 48 18.44 11.09 13.31
N LYS A 49 19.00 10.54 12.23
CA LYS A 49 19.21 11.27 10.97
C LYS A 49 17.99 11.28 10.05
N MET A 50 16.99 10.45 10.33
CA MET A 50 15.78 10.34 9.51
C MET A 50 14.68 11.30 9.96
N VAL A 51 14.61 11.61 11.25
CA VAL A 51 13.57 12.46 11.85
C VAL A 51 14.15 13.32 12.96
N GLU A 52 13.50 14.44 13.25
CA GLU A 52 13.89 15.33 14.33
C GLU A 52 13.53 14.78 15.71
N ASN A 53 14.36 15.06 16.71
CA ASN A 53 14.12 14.72 18.13
C ASN A 53 13.88 13.22 18.36
N ALA A 54 14.59 12.34 17.65
CA ALA A 54 14.50 10.92 17.88
C ALA A 54 15.03 10.57 19.29
N ILE A 55 14.27 9.77 20.04
CA ILE A 55 14.68 9.26 21.36
C ILE A 55 14.78 7.73 21.40
N GLY A 56 14.43 7.07 20.30
CA GLY A 56 14.48 5.62 20.15
C GLY A 56 13.90 5.14 18.82
N THR A 57 13.76 3.84 18.68
CA THR A 57 13.14 3.17 17.53
C THR A 57 11.88 2.43 17.97
N PHE A 58 10.87 2.39 17.10
CA PHE A 58 9.63 1.64 17.34
C PHE A 58 9.51 0.55 16.28
N SER A 59 9.28 -0.69 16.71
CA SER A 59 9.26 -1.86 15.83
C SER A 59 7.86 -2.42 15.68
N LEU A 60 7.50 -2.78 14.45
CA LEU A 60 6.29 -3.52 14.12
C LEU A 60 6.64 -4.93 13.62
N PRO A 61 5.75 -5.93 13.80
CA PRO A 61 5.98 -7.28 13.29
C PRO A 61 6.16 -7.29 11.77
N LEU A 62 7.22 -7.96 11.30
CA LEU A 62 7.47 -8.27 9.89
C LEU A 62 7.13 -9.74 9.61
N GLY A 63 6.28 -10.00 8.63
CA GLY A 63 6.00 -11.34 8.12
C GLY A 63 5.97 -11.40 6.60
N ILE A 64 5.80 -12.62 6.07
CA ILE A 64 5.76 -12.88 4.63
C ILE A 64 4.41 -13.49 4.25
N ALA A 65 3.71 -12.83 3.34
CA ALA A 65 2.58 -13.40 2.64
C ALA A 65 3.06 -14.29 1.47
N THR A 66 2.45 -15.45 1.33
CA THR A 66 2.85 -16.51 0.38
C THR A 66 1.80 -16.73 -0.71
N ASN A 67 2.13 -17.53 -1.71
CA ASN A 67 1.28 -17.97 -2.83
C ASN A 67 0.96 -16.91 -3.91
N PHE A 68 1.45 -15.68 -3.78
CA PHE A 68 1.18 -14.60 -4.72
C PHE A 68 1.82 -14.91 -6.08
N ARG A 69 0.97 -15.02 -7.10
CA ARG A 69 1.35 -14.98 -8.50
C ARG A 69 0.74 -13.74 -9.13
N ILE A 70 1.56 -12.87 -9.72
CA ILE A 70 1.13 -11.61 -10.33
C ILE A 70 1.74 -11.54 -11.73
N ASN A 71 0.91 -11.41 -12.77
CA ASN A 71 1.34 -11.45 -14.17
C ASN A 71 2.27 -12.65 -14.46
N ASN A 72 1.88 -13.84 -13.98
CA ASN A 72 2.63 -15.10 -14.07
C ASN A 72 3.97 -15.17 -13.30
N LYS A 73 4.40 -14.11 -12.62
CA LYS A 73 5.59 -14.11 -11.75
C LYS A 73 5.21 -14.38 -10.30
N ASP A 74 6.02 -15.17 -9.62
CA ASP A 74 5.86 -15.54 -8.21
C ASP A 74 6.50 -14.51 -7.28
N TYR A 75 5.82 -14.17 -6.18
CA TYR A 75 6.28 -13.21 -5.19
C TYR A 75 6.08 -13.72 -3.76
N LEU A 76 7.10 -13.55 -2.92
CA LEU A 76 6.94 -13.52 -1.47
C LEU A 76 6.72 -12.07 -1.07
N ILE A 77 5.64 -11.77 -0.35
CA ILE A 77 5.20 -10.41 -0.04
C ILE A 77 5.57 -10.05 1.40
N PRO A 78 6.59 -9.22 1.65
CA PRO A 78 6.85 -8.70 2.98
C PRO A 78 5.73 -7.77 3.43
N MET A 79 5.28 -7.95 4.67
CA MET A 79 4.19 -7.20 5.28
C MET A 79 4.60 -6.80 6.70
N VAL A 80 4.60 -5.50 6.99
CA VAL A 80 4.85 -4.94 8.33
C VAL A 80 3.54 -4.40 8.90
N ILE A 81 2.97 -5.11 9.88
CA ILE A 81 1.69 -4.76 10.50
C ILE A 81 1.54 -5.43 11.87
N GLU A 82 0.91 -4.74 12.81
CA GLU A 82 0.59 -5.21 14.16
C GLU A 82 -0.68 -6.06 14.22
N GLU A 83 -1.57 -5.87 13.24
CA GLU A 83 -2.89 -6.49 13.25
C GLU A 83 -2.82 -8.00 12.95
N PRO A 84 -3.31 -8.85 13.87
CA PRO A 84 -3.31 -10.29 13.67
C PRO A 84 -4.17 -10.73 12.47
N SER A 85 -3.87 -11.90 11.93
CA SER A 85 -4.55 -12.52 10.79
C SER A 85 -4.38 -11.84 9.43
N VAL A 86 -3.90 -10.59 9.34
CA VAL A 86 -3.77 -9.87 8.06
C VAL A 86 -2.88 -10.62 7.06
N ILE A 87 -1.66 -11.00 7.46
CA ILE A 87 -0.71 -11.71 6.59
C ILE A 87 -1.23 -13.09 6.18
N ALA A 88 -1.92 -13.77 7.09
CA ALA A 88 -2.53 -15.08 6.84
C ALA A 88 -3.72 -14.96 5.86
N ALA A 89 -4.54 -13.93 6.00
CA ALA A 89 -5.65 -13.61 5.12
C ALA A 89 -5.16 -13.33 3.69
N ALA A 90 -4.13 -12.50 3.53
CA ALA A 90 -3.51 -12.23 2.23
C ALA A 90 -2.96 -13.52 1.59
N SER A 91 -2.24 -14.35 2.36
CA SER A 91 -1.69 -15.63 1.87
C SER A 91 -2.77 -16.61 1.41
N LYS A 92 -3.88 -16.71 2.15
CA LYS A 92 -5.00 -17.59 1.81
C LYS A 92 -5.74 -17.11 0.56
N ALA A 93 -5.97 -15.81 0.45
CA ALA A 93 -6.56 -15.20 -0.75
C ALA A 93 -5.71 -15.50 -1.99
N ALA A 94 -4.40 -15.26 -1.91
CA ALA A 94 -3.49 -15.52 -3.00
C ALA A 94 -3.47 -16.99 -3.41
N LYS A 95 -3.52 -17.92 -2.45
CA LYS A 95 -3.63 -19.36 -2.73
C LYS A 95 -4.89 -19.71 -3.54
N ILE A 96 -6.03 -19.09 -3.22
CA ILE A 96 -7.29 -19.32 -3.95
C ILE A 96 -7.22 -18.71 -5.35
N ALA A 97 -6.74 -17.47 -5.48
CA ALA A 97 -6.57 -16.81 -6.77
C ALA A 97 -5.62 -17.58 -7.70
N ARG A 98 -4.57 -18.21 -7.12
CA ARG A 98 -3.56 -18.99 -7.86
C ARG A 98 -4.16 -20.15 -8.67
N ILE A 99 -5.31 -20.70 -8.25
CA ILE A 99 -6.03 -21.76 -9.00
C ILE A 99 -6.37 -21.29 -10.41
N HIS A 100 -6.72 -20.02 -10.57
CA HIS A 100 -7.06 -19.37 -11.83
C HIS A 100 -5.92 -18.45 -12.34
N GLY A 101 -4.67 -18.78 -12.01
CA GLY A 101 -3.48 -18.08 -12.52
C GLY A 101 -2.97 -16.92 -11.66
N GLY A 102 -3.70 -16.54 -10.61
CA GLY A 102 -3.31 -15.46 -9.68
C GLY A 102 -3.90 -14.11 -10.07
N PHE A 103 -3.10 -13.06 -9.91
CA PHE A 103 -3.51 -11.68 -10.14
C PHE A 103 -2.97 -11.16 -11.47
N ASN A 104 -3.79 -10.38 -12.17
CA ASN A 104 -3.39 -9.61 -13.34
C ASN A 104 -3.35 -8.13 -12.98
N VAL A 105 -2.26 -7.46 -13.34
CA VAL A 105 -1.98 -6.08 -12.96
C VAL A 105 -1.57 -5.26 -14.17
N GLN A 106 -2.07 -4.02 -14.22
CA GLN A 106 -1.60 -2.97 -15.13
C GLN A 106 -1.41 -1.68 -14.32
N ALA A 107 -0.33 -0.95 -14.60
CA ALA A 107 -0.03 0.32 -13.95
C ALA A 107 0.41 1.36 -14.99
N ASP A 108 -0.06 2.59 -14.80
CA ASP A 108 0.29 3.73 -15.64
C ASP A 108 1.77 4.13 -15.48
N GLU A 109 2.20 5.09 -16.28
CA GLU A 109 3.46 5.79 -16.06
C GLU A 109 3.51 6.47 -14.68
N SER A 110 4.73 6.59 -14.13
CA SER A 110 4.96 7.22 -12.83
C SER A 110 4.95 8.74 -12.96
N TYR A 111 3.77 9.33 -13.21
CA TYR A 111 3.64 10.77 -13.25
C TYR A 111 3.30 11.36 -11.87
N SER A 112 4.05 12.39 -11.48
CA SER A 112 3.75 13.28 -10.36
C SER A 112 3.13 14.58 -10.89
N ILE A 113 2.20 15.15 -10.13
CA ILE A 113 1.55 16.42 -10.46
C ILE A 113 2.09 17.47 -9.48
N GLY A 114 2.82 18.46 -9.98
CA GLY A 114 3.20 19.66 -9.24
C GLY A 114 2.16 20.76 -9.43
N GLN A 115 1.79 21.47 -8.37
CA GLN A 115 0.84 22.58 -8.42
C GLN A 115 1.49 23.87 -7.96
N ILE A 116 1.30 24.92 -8.75
CA ILE A 116 1.74 26.29 -8.46
C ILE A 116 0.48 27.16 -8.41
N GLN A 117 0.16 27.64 -7.21
CA GLN A 117 -1.01 28.47 -6.97
C GLN A 117 -0.67 29.94 -7.21
N VAL A 118 -1.40 30.58 -8.13
CA VAL A 118 -1.30 32.01 -8.44
C VAL A 118 -2.60 32.71 -8.06
N VAL A 119 -2.50 33.79 -7.31
CA VAL A 119 -3.63 34.63 -6.88
C VAL A 119 -3.49 36.06 -7.41
N ASN A 120 -4.56 36.87 -7.24
CA ASN A 120 -4.61 38.28 -7.66
C ASN A 120 -4.33 38.46 -9.15
N VAL A 121 -4.96 37.65 -10.00
CA VAL A 121 -4.66 37.57 -11.42
C VAL A 121 -5.92 37.46 -12.29
N ASP A 122 -5.90 38.05 -13.48
CA ASP A 122 -6.83 37.69 -14.54
C ASP A 122 -6.49 36.29 -15.06
N VAL A 123 -7.26 35.30 -14.61
CA VAL A 123 -6.99 33.88 -14.88
C VAL A 123 -6.93 33.58 -16.37
N LYS A 124 -7.79 34.21 -17.19
CA LYS A 124 -7.83 33.95 -18.63
C LYS A 124 -6.55 34.47 -19.29
N ARG A 125 -6.22 35.73 -19.05
CA ARG A 125 -5.01 36.36 -19.62
C ARG A 125 -3.74 35.67 -19.14
N ALA A 126 -3.69 35.28 -17.87
CA ALA A 126 -2.55 34.56 -17.30
C ALA A 126 -2.40 33.15 -17.88
N THR A 127 -3.51 32.43 -18.06
CA THR A 127 -3.50 31.11 -18.72
C THR A 127 -2.94 31.21 -20.14
N GLU A 128 -3.38 32.19 -20.94
CA GLU A 128 -2.88 32.40 -22.31
C GLU A 128 -1.36 32.65 -22.32
N LYS A 129 -0.85 33.48 -21.40
CA LYS A 129 0.59 33.74 -21.27
C LYS A 129 1.37 32.49 -20.87
N ILE A 130 0.87 31.70 -19.91
CA ILE A 130 1.54 30.46 -19.48
C ILE A 130 1.55 29.42 -20.60
N MET A 131 0.43 29.23 -21.29
CA MET A 131 0.35 28.26 -22.38
C MET A 131 1.24 28.65 -23.56
N LYS A 132 1.43 29.96 -23.82
CA LYS A 132 2.40 30.44 -24.82
C LYS A 132 3.86 30.17 -24.42
N SER A 133 4.15 30.16 -23.12
CA SER A 133 5.49 29.90 -22.56
C SER A 133 5.71 28.44 -22.11
N SER A 134 4.80 27.51 -22.39
CA SER A 134 4.88 26.13 -21.87
C SER A 134 6.20 25.43 -22.20
N LYS A 135 6.76 25.63 -23.39
CA LYS A 135 8.04 25.02 -23.78
C LYS A 135 9.19 25.50 -22.89
N GLU A 136 9.28 26.81 -22.68
CA GLU A 136 10.30 27.44 -21.83
C GLU A 136 10.14 27.02 -20.36
N ILE A 137 8.89 26.93 -19.87
CA ILE A 137 8.57 26.42 -18.53
C ILE A 137 9.10 24.99 -18.37
N LEU A 138 8.82 24.10 -19.33
CA LEU A 138 9.30 22.71 -19.28
C LEU A 138 10.83 22.62 -19.34
N GLU A 139 11.49 23.45 -20.16
CA GLU A 139 12.95 23.53 -20.23
C GLU A 139 13.55 23.93 -18.87
N ILE A 140 13.04 24.99 -18.24
CA ILE A 140 13.51 25.45 -16.93
C ILE A 140 13.27 24.38 -15.86
N ALA A 141 12.09 23.76 -15.82
CA ALA A 141 11.79 22.69 -14.88
C ALA A 141 12.81 21.53 -15.01
N ASN A 142 13.10 21.11 -16.23
CA ASN A 142 14.00 20.00 -16.51
C ASN A 142 15.48 20.31 -16.22
N THR A 143 15.88 21.57 -16.04
CA THR A 143 17.21 21.91 -15.52
C THR A 143 17.43 21.48 -14.07
N LYS A 144 16.35 21.25 -13.31
CA LYS A 144 16.40 20.94 -11.87
C LYS A 144 16.66 19.48 -11.56
N SER A 145 16.70 18.60 -12.57
CA SER A 145 17.11 17.21 -12.40
C SER A 145 17.89 16.70 -13.61
N LYS A 146 19.22 16.63 -13.48
CA LYS A 146 20.08 16.03 -14.52
C LYS A 146 19.76 14.54 -14.72
N THR A 147 19.49 13.83 -13.63
CA THR A 147 19.20 12.38 -13.66
C THR A 147 17.93 12.08 -14.45
N LEU A 148 16.80 12.74 -14.14
CA LEU A 148 15.56 12.49 -14.89
C LEU A 148 15.71 12.86 -16.37
N SER A 149 16.32 14.02 -16.65
CA SER A 149 16.56 14.48 -18.02
C SER A 149 17.45 13.50 -18.81
N SER A 150 18.50 12.93 -18.20
CA SER A 150 19.36 11.93 -18.85
C SER A 150 18.64 10.61 -19.17
N MET A 151 17.55 10.31 -18.49
CA MET A 151 16.70 9.13 -18.73
C MET A 151 15.55 9.43 -19.70
N GLY A 152 15.50 10.62 -20.29
CA GLY A 152 14.36 11.08 -21.09
C GLY A 152 13.07 11.25 -20.27
N LYS A 153 13.17 11.41 -18.95
CA LYS A 153 12.06 11.64 -17.99
C LYS A 153 11.97 13.13 -17.64
N GLY A 154 11.36 13.50 -16.52
CA GLY A 154 11.21 14.89 -16.07
C GLY A 154 9.86 15.52 -16.47
N ALA A 155 9.78 16.85 -16.43
CA ALA A 155 8.57 17.60 -16.75
C ALA A 155 8.14 17.38 -18.21
N LYS A 156 6.88 17.00 -18.40
CA LYS A 156 6.28 16.59 -19.68
C LYS A 156 5.22 17.55 -20.19
N GLU A 157 4.42 18.09 -19.29
CA GLU A 157 3.23 18.85 -19.64
C GLU A 157 3.00 19.99 -18.65
N VAL A 158 2.48 21.10 -19.17
CA VAL A 158 2.00 22.24 -18.39
C VAL A 158 0.52 22.38 -18.69
N THR A 159 -0.30 22.42 -17.64
CA THR A 159 -1.72 22.72 -17.76
C THR A 159 -2.10 23.84 -16.79
N CYS A 160 -3.26 24.43 -16.99
CA CYS A 160 -3.79 25.50 -16.16
C CYS A 160 -5.25 25.21 -15.85
N ARG A 161 -5.66 25.44 -14.61
CA ARG A 161 -7.07 25.37 -14.21
C ARG A 161 -7.44 26.54 -13.32
N GLU A 162 -8.65 27.04 -13.50
CA GLU A 162 -9.26 28.01 -12.59
C GLU A 162 -9.88 27.27 -11.41
N VAL A 163 -9.65 27.75 -10.20
CA VAL A 163 -10.36 27.34 -8.99
C VAL A 163 -11.10 28.55 -8.45
N LYS A 164 -12.43 28.48 -8.42
CA LYS A 164 -13.29 29.52 -7.85
C LYS A 164 -13.49 29.25 -6.37
N THR A 165 -13.25 30.27 -5.55
CA THR A 165 -13.38 30.21 -4.10
C THR A 165 -14.14 31.43 -3.59
N ASP A 166 -14.52 31.41 -2.30
CA ASP A 166 -15.13 32.57 -1.64
C ASP A 166 -14.18 33.78 -1.60
N SER A 167 -12.86 33.54 -1.67
CA SER A 167 -11.82 34.59 -1.74
C SER A 167 -11.51 35.03 -3.18
N GLY A 168 -12.30 34.60 -4.16
CA GLY A 168 -12.10 34.88 -5.58
C GLY A 168 -11.46 33.73 -6.37
N SER A 169 -11.20 33.99 -7.65
CA SER A 169 -10.61 33.02 -8.57
C SER A 169 -9.10 32.89 -8.36
N MET A 170 -8.62 31.65 -8.37
CA MET A 170 -7.21 31.29 -8.31
C MET A 170 -6.82 30.57 -9.60
N LEU A 171 -5.63 30.86 -10.12
CA LEU A 171 -5.04 30.08 -11.21
C LEU A 171 -4.13 29.02 -10.61
N ILE A 172 -4.37 27.75 -10.95
CA ILE A 172 -3.49 26.64 -10.61
C ILE A 172 -2.76 26.22 -11.88
N VAL A 173 -1.45 26.39 -11.88
CA VAL A 173 -0.56 25.90 -12.92
C VAL A 173 -0.09 24.52 -12.50
N GLU A 174 -0.36 23.51 -13.32
CA GLU A 174 0.03 22.13 -13.03
C GLU A 174 1.14 21.68 -13.96
N ILE A 175 2.17 21.06 -13.39
CA ILE A 175 3.28 20.46 -14.12
C ILE A 175 3.20 18.95 -13.95
N LEU A 176 3.05 18.23 -15.06
CA LEU A 176 3.12 16.78 -15.07
C LEU A 176 4.58 16.34 -15.21
N ILE A 177 5.07 15.51 -14.30
CA ILE A 177 6.48 15.15 -14.20
C ILE A 177 6.62 13.63 -14.20
N ASP A 178 7.35 13.09 -15.17
CA ASP A 178 7.79 11.69 -15.14
C ASP A 178 8.92 11.53 -14.12
N VAL A 179 8.60 10.88 -13.00
CA VAL A 179 9.54 10.66 -11.90
C VAL A 179 10.18 9.27 -11.94
N GLY A 180 9.86 8.47 -12.96
CA GLY A 180 10.42 7.14 -13.15
C GLY A 180 10.16 6.21 -11.98
N ASP A 181 11.23 5.78 -11.30
CA ASP A 181 11.17 4.81 -10.22
C ASP A 181 11.14 5.45 -8.82
N ALA A 182 11.10 6.78 -8.76
CA ALA A 182 10.93 7.52 -7.50
C ALA A 182 9.45 7.74 -7.18
N MET A 183 9.15 8.03 -5.91
CA MET A 183 7.84 8.55 -5.51
C MET A 183 7.62 9.97 -6.07
N GLY A 184 8.67 10.81 -6.06
CA GLY A 184 8.71 12.05 -6.83
C GLY A 184 8.44 13.36 -6.08
N ALA A 185 8.12 13.32 -4.78
CA ALA A 185 7.77 14.52 -4.01
C ALA A 185 8.85 15.62 -4.06
N ASN A 186 10.09 15.31 -3.65
CA ASN A 186 11.16 16.32 -3.58
C ASN A 186 11.46 16.96 -4.93
N VAL A 187 11.62 16.14 -5.98
CA VAL A 187 11.91 16.66 -7.33
C VAL A 187 10.75 17.49 -7.88
N THR A 188 9.50 17.11 -7.60
CA THR A 188 8.31 17.88 -7.99
C THR A 188 8.30 19.24 -7.32
N ASN A 189 8.55 19.30 -6.01
CA ASN A 189 8.58 20.55 -5.26
C ASN A 189 9.72 21.45 -5.74
N THR A 190 10.92 20.91 -5.92
CA THR A 190 12.07 21.68 -6.46
C THR A 190 11.79 22.25 -7.84
N MET A 191 11.12 21.50 -8.72
CA MET A 191 10.69 22.02 -10.03
C MET A 191 9.65 23.14 -9.87
N CYS A 192 8.67 22.97 -8.99
CA CYS A 192 7.65 24.01 -8.74
C CYS A 192 8.24 25.30 -8.16
N GLU A 193 9.16 25.18 -7.20
CA GLU A 193 9.88 26.31 -6.61
C GLU A 193 10.72 27.06 -7.63
N ALA A 194 11.41 26.34 -8.50
CA ALA A 194 12.20 26.92 -9.58
C ALA A 194 11.37 27.71 -10.60
N LEU A 195 10.12 27.28 -10.84
CA LEU A 195 9.23 27.91 -11.81
C LEU A 195 8.49 29.13 -11.27
N ALA A 196 8.36 29.25 -9.94
CA ALA A 196 7.56 30.29 -9.32
C ALA A 196 7.93 31.73 -9.76
N PRO A 197 9.21 32.15 -9.80
CA PRO A 197 9.55 33.51 -10.22
C PRO A 197 9.17 33.82 -11.67
N MET A 198 9.28 32.83 -12.57
CA MET A 198 8.87 32.97 -13.97
C MET A 198 7.36 33.10 -14.08
N ILE A 199 6.62 32.27 -13.33
CA ILE A 199 5.15 32.30 -13.32
C ILE A 199 4.62 33.62 -12.76
N GLU A 200 5.18 34.14 -11.66
CA GLU A 200 4.82 35.47 -11.15
C GLU A 200 5.03 36.56 -12.21
N LYS A 201 6.19 36.55 -12.87
CA LYS A 201 6.50 37.53 -13.94
C LYS A 201 5.54 37.43 -15.13
N LEU A 202 5.22 36.21 -15.58
CA LEU A 202 4.30 36.03 -16.70
C LEU A 202 2.89 36.50 -16.33
N THR A 203 2.43 36.11 -15.15
CA THR A 203 1.03 36.30 -14.74
C THR A 203 0.76 37.68 -14.17
N GLU A 204 1.78 38.39 -13.67
CA GLU A 204 1.63 39.61 -12.86
C GLU A 204 0.83 39.36 -11.56
N GLY A 205 0.71 38.09 -11.15
CA GLY A 205 0.06 37.65 -9.92
C GLY A 205 1.07 37.18 -8.86
N ASN A 206 0.55 36.77 -7.71
CA ASN A 206 1.37 36.32 -6.58
C ASN A 206 1.34 34.79 -6.45
N VAL A 207 2.49 34.14 -6.35
CA VAL A 207 2.58 32.68 -6.14
C VAL A 207 2.60 32.36 -4.64
N ILE A 208 1.63 31.56 -4.19
CA ILE A 208 1.52 31.16 -2.77
C ILE A 208 2.10 29.77 -2.54
N LEU A 209 1.50 28.73 -3.14
CA LEU A 209 1.90 27.33 -2.95
C LEU A 209 2.66 26.80 -4.17
N ARG A 210 3.65 25.95 -3.91
CA ARG A 210 4.53 25.29 -4.90
C ARG A 210 4.78 23.86 -4.43
N ILE A 211 3.81 22.99 -4.64
CA ILE A 211 3.76 21.71 -3.93
C ILE A 211 3.21 20.61 -4.82
N LEU A 212 3.67 19.38 -4.64
CA LEU A 212 3.03 18.22 -5.26
C LEU A 212 1.55 18.08 -4.83
N SER A 213 0.75 17.49 -5.71
CA SER A 213 -0.55 16.92 -5.35
C SER A 213 -0.37 15.44 -5.02
N ASN A 214 -0.79 15.02 -3.82
CA ASN A 214 -0.87 13.61 -3.46
C ASN A 214 -2.03 12.88 -4.15
N TYR A 215 -2.99 13.61 -4.73
CA TYR A 215 -4.07 12.99 -5.49
C TYR A 215 -3.56 12.58 -6.89
N SER A 216 -2.80 11.49 -6.93
CA SER A 216 -1.97 11.05 -8.06
C SER A 216 -2.77 10.32 -9.14
N THR A 217 -3.84 10.93 -9.66
CA THR A 217 -4.75 10.32 -10.66
C THR A 217 -4.11 10.10 -12.03
N ARG A 218 -2.89 10.60 -12.25
CA ARG A 218 -2.05 10.31 -13.43
C ARG A 218 -1.09 9.13 -13.22
N ARG A 219 -1.29 8.38 -12.13
CA ARG A 219 -0.48 7.26 -11.69
C ARG A 219 -1.36 6.17 -11.09
N MET A 220 -2.25 5.63 -11.91
CA MET A 220 -3.22 4.63 -11.49
C MET A 220 -2.62 3.23 -11.59
N VAL A 221 -3.09 2.35 -10.71
CA VAL A 221 -2.84 0.91 -10.81
C VAL A 221 -4.17 0.17 -10.76
N LYS A 222 -4.26 -0.86 -11.61
CA LYS A 222 -5.39 -1.78 -11.71
C LYS A 222 -4.90 -3.17 -11.38
N ALA A 223 -5.61 -3.88 -10.50
CA ALA A 223 -5.41 -5.31 -10.29
C ALA A 223 -6.72 -6.07 -10.41
N SER A 224 -6.66 -7.30 -10.87
CA SER A 224 -7.81 -8.20 -10.95
C SER A 224 -7.41 -9.64 -10.66
N ALA A 225 -8.35 -10.44 -10.17
CA ALA A 225 -8.16 -11.87 -9.97
C ALA A 225 -9.50 -12.61 -10.06
N VAL A 226 -9.42 -13.88 -10.46
CA VAL A 226 -10.53 -14.82 -10.41
C VAL A 226 -10.30 -15.75 -9.22
N PHE A 227 -11.33 -15.92 -8.39
CA PHE A 227 -11.31 -16.75 -7.20
C PHE A 227 -12.26 -17.93 -7.39
N ASP A 228 -11.72 -19.12 -7.24
CA ASP A 228 -12.42 -20.38 -7.51
C ASP A 228 -13.63 -20.57 -6.59
N LYS A 229 -14.82 -20.83 -7.17
CA LYS A 229 -16.06 -20.92 -6.38
C LYS A 229 -16.01 -22.05 -5.35
N GLU A 230 -15.43 -23.19 -5.68
CA GLU A 230 -15.40 -24.35 -4.79
C GLU A 230 -14.43 -24.10 -3.63
N ALA A 231 -13.24 -23.55 -3.93
CA ALA A 231 -12.28 -23.17 -2.91
C ALA A 231 -12.77 -22.02 -2.00
N ILE A 232 -13.64 -21.15 -2.50
CA ILE A 232 -14.30 -20.12 -1.69
C ILE A 232 -15.25 -20.76 -0.67
N GLY A 233 -16.01 -21.77 -1.07
CA GLY A 233 -17.07 -22.41 -0.26
C GLY A 233 -18.42 -22.56 -0.98
N GLY A 234 -18.41 -22.53 -2.31
CA GLY A 234 -19.58 -22.73 -3.17
C GLY A 234 -20.29 -21.44 -3.58
N MET A 235 -21.25 -21.59 -4.50
CA MET A 235 -21.98 -20.48 -5.13
C MET A 235 -22.64 -19.53 -4.12
N LYS A 236 -23.23 -20.05 -3.05
CA LYS A 236 -23.89 -19.25 -2.01
C LYS A 236 -22.94 -18.23 -1.37
N VAL A 237 -21.68 -18.62 -1.16
CA VAL A 237 -20.67 -17.72 -0.59
C VAL A 237 -20.26 -16.65 -1.60
N VAL A 238 -20.16 -16.99 -2.88
CA VAL A 238 -19.92 -16.03 -3.97
C VAL A 238 -21.03 -14.98 -4.02
N ASP A 239 -22.29 -15.42 -3.97
CA ASP A 239 -23.45 -14.51 -3.97
C ASP A 239 -23.46 -13.59 -2.74
N ASN A 240 -23.17 -14.13 -1.55
CA ASN A 240 -23.04 -13.33 -0.33
C ASN A 240 -21.91 -12.29 -0.41
N ILE A 241 -20.79 -12.62 -1.05
CA ILE A 241 -19.69 -11.67 -1.27
C ILE A 241 -20.15 -10.54 -2.20
N ILE A 242 -20.88 -10.84 -3.27
CA ILE A 242 -21.44 -9.82 -4.16
C ILE A 242 -22.38 -8.90 -3.40
N LEU A 243 -23.31 -9.45 -2.60
CA LEU A 243 -24.22 -8.64 -1.77
C LEU A 243 -23.46 -7.78 -0.76
N SER A 244 -22.40 -8.31 -0.14
CA SER A 244 -21.53 -7.57 0.79
C SER A 244 -20.78 -6.43 0.11
N TYR A 245 -20.33 -6.63 -1.13
CA TYR A 245 -19.77 -5.59 -1.98
C TYR A 245 -20.83 -4.52 -2.33
N GLN A 246 -22.03 -4.93 -2.73
CA GLN A 246 -23.11 -3.99 -3.04
C GLN A 246 -23.47 -3.12 -1.83
N PHE A 247 -23.45 -3.68 -0.61
CA PHE A 247 -23.60 -2.89 0.60
C PHE A 247 -22.48 -1.83 0.70
N ALA A 248 -21.22 -2.20 0.51
CA ALA A 248 -20.09 -1.26 0.55
C ALA A 248 -20.14 -0.21 -0.58
N ALA A 249 -20.64 -0.55 -1.76
CA ALA A 249 -20.73 0.36 -2.88
C ALA A 249 -21.81 1.44 -2.67
N ASN A 250 -22.85 1.12 -1.89
CA ASN A 250 -24.04 1.95 -1.74
C ASN A 250 -24.16 2.64 -0.37
N ASP A 251 -23.37 2.25 0.63
CA ASP A 251 -23.38 2.84 1.97
C ASP A 251 -21.98 3.31 2.42
N PRO A 252 -21.79 4.62 2.70
CA PRO A 252 -20.48 5.15 3.12
C PRO A 252 -19.95 4.54 4.41
N HIS A 253 -20.79 4.21 5.39
CA HIS A 253 -20.33 3.59 6.65
C HIS A 253 -19.69 2.23 6.38
N ARG A 254 -20.30 1.42 5.51
CA ARG A 254 -19.73 0.16 5.07
C ARG A 254 -18.52 0.36 4.17
N ALA A 255 -18.57 1.32 3.24
CA ALA A 255 -17.48 1.63 2.32
C ALA A 255 -16.17 1.93 3.07
N VAL A 256 -16.22 2.74 4.14
CA VAL A 256 -15.05 3.08 4.96
C VAL A 256 -14.43 1.81 5.56
N THR A 257 -15.25 0.93 6.15
CA THR A 257 -14.75 -0.33 6.73
C THR A 257 -14.22 -1.29 5.66
N HIS A 258 -14.87 -1.31 4.49
CA HIS A 258 -14.45 -2.12 3.34
C HIS A 258 -13.09 -1.69 2.81
N ASN A 259 -12.90 -0.38 2.65
CA ASN A 259 -11.64 0.21 2.19
C ASN A 259 -10.54 0.10 3.26
N LYS A 260 -10.84 0.25 4.56
CA LYS A 260 -9.90 -0.08 5.64
C LYS A 260 -9.35 -1.51 5.49
N GLY A 261 -10.21 -2.47 5.17
CA GLY A 261 -9.80 -3.85 4.90
C GLY A 261 -8.83 -3.98 3.72
N ILE A 262 -9.00 -3.20 2.64
CA ILE A 262 -8.02 -3.10 1.55
C ILE A 262 -6.70 -2.55 2.08
N MET A 263 -6.78 -1.47 2.87
CA MET A 263 -5.61 -0.74 3.36
C MET A 263 -4.76 -1.55 4.33
N ASN A 264 -5.34 -2.49 5.08
CA ASN A 264 -4.56 -3.46 5.87
C ASN A 264 -3.49 -4.19 5.03
N GLY A 265 -3.82 -4.56 3.79
CA GLY A 265 -2.87 -5.19 2.88
C GLY A 265 -1.89 -4.18 2.29
N ILE A 266 -2.40 -3.05 1.80
CA ILE A 266 -1.61 -2.00 1.13
C ILE A 266 -0.57 -1.38 2.08
N VAL A 267 -1.01 -0.91 3.25
CA VAL A 267 -0.16 -0.27 4.26
C VAL A 267 0.91 -1.23 4.76
N ALA A 268 0.58 -2.52 4.92
CA ALA A 268 1.55 -3.50 5.38
C ALA A 268 2.72 -3.68 4.40
N VAL A 269 2.45 -3.73 3.09
CA VAL A 269 3.51 -3.81 2.06
C VAL A 269 4.25 -2.48 1.92
N ALA A 270 3.51 -1.36 1.97
CA ALA A 270 4.07 -0.02 1.89
C ALA A 270 5.05 0.26 3.05
N ASN A 271 4.68 -0.10 4.29
CA ASN A 271 5.57 -0.05 5.45
C ASN A 271 6.81 -0.92 5.26
N ALA A 272 6.62 -2.17 4.83
CA ALA A 272 7.73 -3.10 4.61
C ALA A 272 8.74 -2.58 3.56
N THR A 273 8.27 -1.81 2.59
CA THR A 273 9.09 -1.26 1.49
C THR A 273 9.46 0.21 1.67
N GLY A 274 9.23 0.78 2.86
CA GLY A 274 9.63 2.15 3.19
C GLY A 274 8.91 3.24 2.39
N GLN A 275 7.65 3.00 2.00
CA GLN A 275 6.83 3.96 1.26
C GLN A 275 6.09 4.92 2.20
N ASP A 276 5.66 6.07 1.66
CA ASP A 276 4.81 7.01 2.41
C ASP A 276 3.36 6.52 2.45
N ILE A 277 2.97 5.87 3.55
CA ILE A 277 1.61 5.34 3.72
C ILE A 277 0.55 6.45 3.78
N ARG A 278 0.90 7.67 4.22
CA ARG A 278 -0.06 8.77 4.33
C ARG A 278 -0.43 9.27 2.94
N ALA A 279 0.55 9.37 2.05
CA ALA A 279 0.31 9.72 0.65
C ALA A 279 -0.61 8.70 -0.04
N ILE A 280 -0.35 7.40 0.16
CA ILE A 280 -1.16 6.32 -0.41
C ILE A 280 -2.59 6.34 0.14
N GLU A 281 -2.75 6.41 1.46
CA GLU A 281 -4.06 6.47 2.14
C GLU A 281 -4.88 7.69 1.70
N ALA A 282 -4.29 8.89 1.71
CA ALA A 282 -4.97 10.11 1.32
C ALA A 282 -5.48 10.03 -0.13
N ALA A 283 -4.63 9.55 -1.05
CA ALA A 283 -4.99 9.41 -2.45
C ALA A 283 -6.07 8.35 -2.68
N ALA A 284 -5.95 7.19 -2.03
CA ALA A 284 -6.92 6.10 -2.14
C ALA A 284 -8.29 6.53 -1.60
N ASN A 285 -8.36 7.18 -0.44
CA ASN A 285 -9.62 7.62 0.14
C ASN A 285 -10.24 8.80 -0.62
N ALA A 286 -9.43 9.73 -1.17
CA ALA A 286 -9.93 10.75 -2.07
C ALA A 286 -10.50 10.14 -3.35
N TYR A 287 -9.81 9.15 -3.93
CA TYR A 287 -10.29 8.42 -5.09
C TYR A 287 -11.57 7.64 -4.80
N ALA A 288 -11.74 7.08 -3.60
CA ALA A 288 -12.97 6.41 -3.21
C ALA A 288 -14.22 7.34 -3.28
N ALA A 289 -14.02 8.66 -3.26
CA ALA A 289 -15.10 9.66 -3.33
C ALA A 289 -15.13 10.47 -4.65
N HIS A 290 -14.35 10.09 -5.67
CA HIS A 290 -14.18 10.90 -6.90
C HIS A 290 -15.47 11.10 -7.71
N GLU A 291 -16.45 10.21 -7.58
CA GLU A 291 -17.78 10.32 -8.22
C GLU A 291 -18.81 11.10 -7.38
N GLY A 292 -18.35 11.83 -6.35
CA GLY A 292 -19.20 12.68 -5.50
C GLY A 292 -19.77 11.99 -4.25
N LYS A 293 -19.58 10.67 -4.11
CA LYS A 293 -19.93 9.90 -2.90
C LYS A 293 -18.81 8.91 -2.58
N TYR A 294 -18.41 8.83 -1.30
CA TYR A 294 -17.44 7.83 -0.85
C TYR A 294 -18.01 6.41 -1.02
N SER A 295 -17.31 5.58 -1.79
CA SER A 295 -17.72 4.23 -2.19
C SER A 295 -16.56 3.23 -2.12
N SER A 296 -16.79 2.00 -2.59
CA SER A 296 -15.80 0.92 -2.60
C SER A 296 -14.70 1.15 -3.65
N LEU A 297 -13.45 0.92 -3.26
CA LEU A 297 -12.30 0.89 -4.21
C LEU A 297 -12.22 -0.39 -5.04
N THR A 298 -13.02 -1.42 -4.70
CA THR A 298 -13.06 -2.69 -5.42
C THR A 298 -14.42 -2.91 -6.07
N LYS A 299 -14.43 -3.71 -7.15
CA LYS A 299 -15.64 -4.20 -7.80
C LYS A 299 -15.63 -5.72 -7.79
N TRP A 300 -16.76 -6.32 -7.41
CA TRP A 300 -16.94 -7.77 -7.31
C TRP A 300 -18.09 -8.24 -8.20
N THR A 301 -17.82 -9.23 -9.04
CA THR A 301 -18.76 -9.78 -10.04
C THR A 301 -18.59 -11.30 -10.15
N LYS A 302 -19.44 -11.96 -10.94
CA LYS A 302 -19.30 -13.37 -11.31
C LYS A 302 -18.88 -13.49 -12.77
N ASP A 303 -18.06 -14.48 -13.07
CA ASP A 303 -17.85 -14.93 -14.46
C ASP A 303 -18.95 -15.91 -14.91
N GLU A 304 -18.86 -16.36 -16.15
CA GLU A 304 -19.82 -17.31 -16.76
C GLU A 304 -19.82 -18.69 -16.09
N LEU A 305 -18.74 -19.06 -15.41
CA LEU A 305 -18.58 -20.34 -14.69
C LEU A 305 -19.02 -20.25 -13.22
N GLY A 306 -19.42 -19.05 -12.77
CA GLY A 306 -19.84 -18.75 -11.41
C GLY A 306 -18.70 -18.52 -10.43
N ASN A 307 -17.46 -18.34 -10.91
CA ASN A 307 -16.34 -17.92 -10.07
C ASN A 307 -16.47 -16.44 -9.74
N LEU A 308 -15.86 -16.05 -8.62
CA LEU A 308 -15.87 -14.67 -8.17
C LEU A 308 -14.73 -13.90 -8.87
N VAL A 309 -15.06 -12.79 -9.51
CA VAL A 309 -14.10 -11.89 -10.15
C VAL A 309 -13.99 -10.60 -9.35
N GLY A 310 -12.78 -10.32 -8.85
CA GLY A 310 -12.45 -9.09 -8.13
C GLY A 310 -11.61 -8.15 -8.99
N LYS A 311 -11.88 -6.85 -8.88
CA LYS A 311 -11.09 -5.76 -9.49
C LYS A 311 -10.83 -4.67 -8.47
N ILE A 312 -9.66 -4.04 -8.52
CA ILE A 312 -9.31 -2.84 -7.75
C ILE A 312 -8.68 -1.82 -8.71
N GLU A 313 -8.99 -0.54 -8.51
CA GLU A 313 -8.35 0.58 -9.19
C GLU A 313 -8.15 1.72 -8.20
N LEU A 314 -6.92 2.23 -8.09
CA LEU A 314 -6.60 3.32 -7.18
C LEU A 314 -5.30 4.04 -7.59
N PRO A 315 -5.10 5.30 -7.18
CA PRO A 315 -3.82 5.99 -7.31
C PRO A 315 -2.75 5.33 -6.45
N MET A 316 -1.52 5.21 -6.96
CA MET A 316 -0.43 4.55 -6.22
C MET A 316 0.91 5.23 -6.48
N SER A 317 1.23 6.24 -5.67
CA SER A 317 2.52 6.93 -5.75
C SER A 317 3.57 6.28 -4.85
N VAL A 318 4.36 5.38 -5.43
CA VAL A 318 5.42 4.62 -4.75
C VAL A 318 6.76 4.75 -5.47
N GLY A 319 7.86 4.34 -4.84
CA GLY A 319 9.18 4.38 -5.47
C GLY A 319 10.09 3.27 -4.97
N ILE A 320 10.95 2.76 -5.85
CA ILE A 320 12.01 1.82 -5.51
C ILE A 320 13.39 2.51 -5.44
N VAL A 321 13.43 3.83 -5.68
CA VAL A 321 14.63 4.66 -5.48
C VAL A 321 14.29 5.90 -4.64
N GLY A 322 15.27 6.35 -3.85
CA GLY A 322 15.15 7.54 -3.02
C GLY A 322 14.38 7.31 -1.71
N GLY A 323 14.40 8.31 -0.83
CA GLY A 323 13.72 8.23 0.47
C GLY A 323 14.28 7.14 1.39
N ILE A 324 13.38 6.49 2.14
CA ILE A 324 13.72 5.56 3.23
C ILE A 324 14.46 4.31 2.72
N ILE A 325 14.21 3.88 1.49
CA ILE A 325 14.81 2.64 0.93
C ILE A 325 16.34 2.67 0.89
N ASN A 326 16.94 3.87 0.82
CA ASN A 326 18.40 4.04 0.79
C ASN A 326 19.05 3.97 2.17
N VAL A 327 18.28 4.23 3.23
CA VAL A 327 18.81 4.40 4.60
C VAL A 327 18.38 3.28 5.53
N HIS A 328 17.19 2.71 5.35
CA HIS A 328 16.63 1.68 6.21
C HIS A 328 16.98 0.27 5.67
N PRO A 329 17.83 -0.50 6.37
CA PRO A 329 18.30 -1.80 5.89
C PRO A 329 17.16 -2.81 5.63
N MET A 330 16.20 -2.90 6.55
CA MET A 330 15.03 -3.78 6.36
C MET A 330 14.15 -3.40 5.18
N ALA A 331 13.89 -2.11 4.93
CA ALA A 331 13.09 -1.70 3.77
C ALA A 331 13.77 -2.10 2.44
N LYS A 332 15.11 -1.97 2.40
CA LYS A 332 15.91 -2.41 1.24
C LYS A 332 15.84 -3.93 1.05
N ILE A 333 15.98 -4.69 2.12
CA ILE A 333 15.89 -6.17 2.08
C ILE A 333 14.48 -6.61 1.70
N CYS A 334 13.43 -6.00 2.23
CA CYS A 334 12.04 -6.31 1.83
C CYS A 334 11.79 -6.01 0.36
N THR A 335 12.31 -4.89 -0.16
CA THR A 335 12.19 -4.59 -1.59
C THR A 335 12.96 -5.60 -2.45
N LYS A 336 14.12 -6.07 -1.98
CA LYS A 336 14.86 -7.18 -2.62
C LYS A 336 14.09 -8.51 -2.54
N ILE A 337 13.40 -8.78 -1.43
CA ILE A 337 12.57 -9.98 -1.27
C ILE A 337 11.43 -9.99 -2.30
N LEU A 338 10.78 -8.84 -2.50
CA LEU A 338 9.78 -8.67 -3.55
C LEU A 338 10.38 -8.87 -4.95
N GLY A 339 11.63 -8.50 -5.18
CA GLY A 339 12.30 -8.65 -6.47
C GLY A 339 11.63 -7.83 -7.58
N VAL A 340 11.10 -6.65 -7.22
CA VAL A 340 10.50 -5.70 -8.17
C VAL A 340 11.60 -4.92 -8.89
N SER A 341 11.37 -4.63 -10.17
CA SER A 341 12.31 -3.97 -11.08
C SER A 341 11.93 -2.54 -11.42
N SER A 342 10.69 -2.13 -11.10
CA SER A 342 10.19 -0.77 -11.32
C SER A 342 9.17 -0.37 -10.26
N ALA A 343 8.94 0.94 -10.12
CA ALA A 343 7.87 1.46 -9.26
C ALA A 343 6.47 1.01 -9.70
N LYS A 344 6.26 0.76 -11.00
CA LYS A 344 5.02 0.20 -11.54
C LYS A 344 4.77 -1.22 -11.04
N GLU A 345 5.81 -2.04 -11.05
CA GLU A 345 5.73 -3.41 -10.55
C GLU A 345 5.42 -3.42 -9.05
N LEU A 346 6.06 -2.54 -8.27
CA LEU A 346 5.76 -2.36 -6.85
C LEU A 346 4.30 -1.92 -6.61
N ALA A 347 3.82 -0.91 -7.37
CA ALA A 347 2.43 -0.46 -7.29
C ALA A 347 1.45 -1.62 -7.55
N GLY A 348 1.79 -2.44 -8.54
CA GLY A 348 1.09 -3.66 -8.89
C GLY A 348 0.97 -4.67 -7.77
N VAL A 349 2.10 -4.98 -7.14
CA VAL A 349 2.18 -5.88 -5.99
C VAL A 349 1.31 -5.37 -4.83
N ILE A 350 1.40 -4.07 -4.53
CA ILE A 350 0.64 -3.44 -3.46
C ILE A 350 -0.87 -3.53 -3.74
N ALA A 351 -1.31 -3.19 -4.96
CA ALA A 351 -2.72 -3.26 -5.36
C ALA A 351 -3.28 -4.69 -5.33
N ALA A 352 -2.52 -5.67 -5.83
CA ALA A 352 -2.90 -7.08 -5.75
C ALA A 352 -3.03 -7.56 -4.30
N THR A 353 -2.14 -7.11 -3.40
CA THR A 353 -2.22 -7.42 -1.97
C THR A 353 -3.47 -6.79 -1.33
N GLY A 354 -3.80 -5.54 -1.68
CA GLY A 354 -5.04 -4.89 -1.24
C GLY A 354 -6.30 -5.64 -1.70
N LEU A 355 -6.36 -6.07 -2.96
CA LEU A 355 -7.46 -6.87 -3.50
C LEU A 355 -7.58 -8.24 -2.80
N ALA A 356 -6.46 -8.91 -2.57
CA ALA A 356 -6.39 -10.16 -1.82
C ALA A 356 -6.93 -10.01 -0.39
N GLN A 357 -6.56 -8.91 0.28
CA GLN A 357 -7.00 -8.64 1.64
C GLN A 357 -8.50 -8.35 1.70
N ASN A 358 -9.03 -7.60 0.72
CA ASN A 358 -10.46 -7.33 0.61
C ASN A 358 -11.28 -8.59 0.37
N PHE A 359 -10.82 -9.47 -0.54
CA PHE A 359 -11.43 -10.78 -0.75
C PHE A 359 -11.54 -11.56 0.56
N SER A 360 -10.43 -11.69 1.30
CA SER A 360 -10.41 -12.47 2.54
C SER A 360 -11.36 -11.90 3.59
N ALA A 361 -11.44 -10.58 3.71
CA ALA A 361 -12.37 -9.92 4.62
C ALA A 361 -13.83 -10.19 4.23
N LEU A 362 -14.20 -10.00 2.95
CA LEU A 362 -15.54 -10.27 2.45
C LEU A 362 -15.93 -11.74 2.62
N ARG A 363 -15.02 -12.67 2.26
CA ARG A 363 -15.24 -14.10 2.41
C ARG A 363 -15.48 -14.48 3.87
N ALA A 364 -14.67 -13.97 4.80
CA ALA A 364 -14.84 -14.29 6.22
C ALA A 364 -16.18 -13.78 6.78
N LEU A 365 -16.61 -12.59 6.37
CA LEU A 365 -17.91 -12.00 6.75
C LEU A 365 -19.09 -12.74 6.12
N ALA A 366 -18.93 -13.23 4.88
CA ALA A 366 -19.96 -13.92 4.12
C ALA A 366 -20.20 -15.39 4.52
N THR A 367 -19.27 -16.03 5.23
CA THR A 367 -19.37 -17.45 5.64
C THR A 367 -19.77 -17.66 7.10
N GLU A 368 -18.93 -17.24 8.05
CA GLU A 368 -19.06 -17.63 9.47
C GLU A 368 -18.88 -16.45 10.44
N GLY A 369 -18.62 -15.24 9.92
CA GLY A 369 -18.22 -14.08 10.72
C GLY A 369 -16.74 -14.15 11.13
N ILE A 370 -16.09 -12.98 11.23
CA ILE A 370 -14.64 -12.84 11.47
C ILE A 370 -14.20 -13.39 12.85
N GLN A 371 -15.11 -13.50 13.80
CA GLN A 371 -14.81 -13.72 15.22
C GLN A 371 -14.03 -15.01 15.48
N LYS A 372 -14.43 -16.18 14.97
CA LYS A 372 -13.78 -17.46 15.34
C LYS A 372 -12.28 -17.52 15.04
N GLY A 373 -11.83 -16.99 13.91
CA GLY A 373 -10.43 -16.98 13.51
C GLY A 373 -9.60 -15.95 14.28
N HIS A 374 -10.10 -14.72 14.39
CA HIS A 374 -9.46 -13.65 15.18
C HIS A 374 -9.36 -14.03 16.65
N MET A 375 -10.40 -14.66 17.21
CA MET A 375 -10.44 -15.08 18.61
C MET A 375 -9.34 -16.06 18.96
N LYS A 376 -8.94 -16.97 18.07
CA LYS A 376 -7.85 -17.91 18.36
C LYS A 376 -6.50 -17.21 18.52
N LEU A 377 -6.17 -16.24 17.66
CA LEU A 377 -4.91 -15.51 17.77
C LEU A 377 -4.95 -14.46 18.90
N HIS A 378 -6.10 -13.80 19.06
CA HIS A 378 -6.33 -12.88 20.18
C HIS A 378 -6.20 -13.59 21.53
N ALA A 379 -6.76 -14.78 21.65
CA ALA A 379 -6.57 -15.64 22.82
C ALA A 379 -5.10 -15.96 23.08
N ARG A 380 -4.28 -16.19 22.05
CA ARG A 380 -2.83 -16.40 22.22
C ARG A 380 -2.15 -15.14 22.76
N ASN A 381 -2.46 -13.96 22.21
CA ASN A 381 -1.92 -12.69 22.70
C ASN A 381 -2.31 -12.43 24.16
N ILE A 382 -3.55 -12.75 24.53
CA ILE A 382 -4.01 -12.65 25.93
C ILE A 382 -3.26 -13.64 26.83
N ALA A 383 -3.08 -14.89 26.40
CA ALA A 383 -2.31 -15.88 27.16
C ALA A 383 -0.85 -15.43 27.38
N SER A 384 -0.20 -14.91 26.33
CA SER A 384 1.14 -14.32 26.45
C SER A 384 1.18 -13.11 27.37
N ALA A 385 0.21 -12.21 27.27
CA ALA A 385 0.09 -11.04 28.15
C ALA A 385 -0.17 -11.43 29.63
N ALA A 386 -0.77 -12.60 29.87
CA ALA A 386 -0.92 -13.17 31.21
C ALA A 386 0.37 -13.80 31.77
N GLY A 387 1.43 -13.92 30.97
CA GLY A 387 2.72 -14.48 31.37
C GLY A 387 2.93 -15.96 31.00
N ALA A 388 2.04 -16.55 30.19
CA ALA A 388 2.18 -17.95 29.78
C ALA A 388 3.39 -18.16 28.86
N ASN A 389 4.15 -19.24 29.11
CA ASN A 389 5.23 -19.67 28.23
C ASN A 389 4.70 -20.41 26.98
N GLN A 390 5.57 -20.70 26.02
CA GLN A 390 5.19 -21.27 24.72
C GLN A 390 4.45 -22.62 24.84
N GLU A 391 4.78 -23.44 25.84
CA GLU A 391 4.15 -24.75 26.08
C GLU A 391 2.78 -24.63 26.76
N GLN A 392 2.56 -23.56 27.52
CA GLN A 392 1.31 -23.27 28.23
C GLN A 392 0.27 -22.57 27.34
N ILE A 393 0.72 -21.70 26.42
CA ILE A 393 -0.17 -20.87 25.57
C ILE A 393 -1.22 -21.73 24.86
N ASP A 394 -0.84 -22.84 24.23
CA ASP A 394 -1.78 -23.68 23.49
C ASP A 394 -2.86 -24.30 24.39
N LYS A 395 -2.49 -24.74 25.59
CA LYS A 395 -3.42 -25.30 26.59
C LYS A 395 -4.39 -24.24 27.11
N ILE A 396 -3.88 -23.05 27.44
CA ILE A 396 -4.69 -21.93 27.94
C ILE A 396 -5.64 -21.43 26.87
N VAL A 397 -5.17 -21.25 25.63
CA VAL A 397 -6.02 -20.85 24.50
C VAL A 397 -7.13 -21.88 24.24
N GLN A 398 -6.82 -23.18 24.23
CA GLN A 398 -7.84 -24.21 24.05
C GLN A 398 -8.92 -24.15 25.13
N LYS A 399 -8.54 -23.97 26.40
CA LYS A 399 -9.50 -23.81 27.51
C LYS A 399 -10.32 -22.53 27.37
N MET A 400 -9.70 -21.38 27.15
CA MET A 400 -10.42 -20.10 26.97
C MET A 400 -11.42 -20.13 25.80
N VAL A 401 -11.02 -20.72 24.67
CA VAL A 401 -11.90 -20.87 23.50
C VAL A 401 -13.04 -21.85 23.78
N LYS A 402 -12.78 -22.96 24.48
CA LYS A 402 -13.80 -23.95 24.85
C LYS A 402 -14.82 -23.38 25.84
N GLU A 403 -14.36 -22.53 26.77
CA GLU A 403 -15.20 -21.86 27.78
C GLU A 403 -15.88 -20.59 27.25
N ASN A 404 -15.54 -20.16 26.03
CA ASN A 404 -15.97 -18.88 25.44
C ASN A 404 -15.67 -17.66 26.35
N ASN A 405 -14.59 -17.73 27.13
CA ASN A 405 -14.13 -16.68 28.06
C ASN A 405 -12.68 -16.32 27.74
N ILE A 406 -12.50 -15.44 26.76
CA ILE A 406 -11.21 -14.96 26.30
C ILE A 406 -10.93 -13.62 26.99
N SER A 407 -10.29 -13.66 28.16
CA SER A 407 -9.95 -12.47 28.95
C SER A 407 -8.63 -12.65 29.69
N LEU A 408 -7.95 -11.54 30.00
CA LEU A 408 -6.67 -11.57 30.71
C LEU A 408 -6.79 -12.21 32.10
N ASN A 409 -7.88 -11.93 32.82
CA ASN A 409 -8.13 -12.53 34.12
C ASN A 409 -8.28 -14.04 34.01
N ARG A 410 -9.06 -14.53 33.03
CA ARG A 410 -9.22 -15.97 32.84
C ARG A 410 -7.92 -16.65 32.43
N ALA A 411 -7.12 -16.00 31.59
CA ALA A 411 -5.80 -16.51 31.23
C ALA A 411 -4.87 -16.65 32.44
N LYS A 412 -4.91 -15.70 33.40
CA LYS A 412 -4.16 -15.81 34.67
C LYS A 412 -4.68 -16.94 35.54
N GLU A 413 -5.99 -17.05 35.74
CA GLU A 413 -6.58 -18.17 36.49
C GLU A 413 -6.21 -19.53 35.92
N LEU A 414 -6.20 -19.66 34.59
CA LEU A 414 -5.82 -20.89 33.90
C LEU A 414 -4.31 -21.17 33.96
N LEU A 415 -3.49 -20.11 34.03
CA LEU A 415 -2.05 -20.22 34.20
C LEU A 415 -1.71 -20.70 35.62
N ASP A 416 -2.42 -20.22 36.66
CA ASP A 416 -2.24 -20.67 38.04
C ASP A 416 -2.66 -22.14 38.26
N GLN A 417 -3.43 -22.71 37.32
CA GLN A 417 -3.91 -24.10 37.34
C GLN A 417 -3.05 -25.08 36.55
N ILE A 418 -1.98 -24.60 35.88
CA ILE A 418 -1.08 -25.41 35.04
C ILE A 418 0.32 -25.34 35.65
#